data_AF-A0A3M2BR81-F1
#
_entry.id   AF-A0A3M2BR81-F1
#
_cell.length_a   1.000
_cell.length_b   1.000
_cell.length_c   1.000
_cell.angle_alpha   90.00
_cell.angle_beta   90.00
_cell.angle_gamma   90.00
#
_symmetry.space_group_name_H-M   'P 1'
#
loop_
_entity.id
_entity.type
_entity.pdbx_description
1 polymer ?
#
loop_
_entity_poly.entity_id
_entity_poly.type
_entity_poly.pdbx_seq_one_letter_code
_entity_poly.pdbx_strand_id
1 'polypeptide(L)'
;MGDAIKPGLPIMITEGEFDALIAQQAGEGRISAVAIGSAANKRINPRWFPKFMTAPSILIRMDDDQAGQGAAEQIASLSQASQLIQVPQGKDVNDFYLEAGHQVVHNWINDLIGGNSV
;
A
#
# COMPACT_ATOMS: atom_id res chain seq x y z
N MET A 1 -13.55 -5.12 -0.96
CA MET A 1 -12.22 -4.72 -0.44
C MET A 1 -12.10 -3.25 -0.03
N GLY A 2 -12.73 -2.28 -0.70
CA GLY A 2 -12.59 -0.84 -0.34
C GLY A 2 -13.13 -0.37 1.03
N ASP A 3 -13.92 -1.19 1.72
CA ASP A 3 -14.45 -0.89 3.05
C ASP A 3 -13.47 -1.21 4.19
N ALA A 4 -12.35 -1.89 3.88
CA ALA A 4 -11.34 -2.23 4.87
C ALA A 4 -10.47 -1.03 5.32
N ILE A 5 -10.54 0.10 4.60
CA ILE A 5 -9.81 1.31 4.97
C ILE A 5 -10.45 1.94 6.20
N LYS A 6 -9.76 1.82 7.33
CA LYS A 6 -10.13 2.45 8.60
C LYS A 6 -9.58 3.88 8.65
N PRO A 7 -10.39 4.88 9.04
CA PRO A 7 -9.92 6.24 9.22
C PRO A 7 -8.78 6.32 10.25
N GLY A 8 -7.80 7.19 10.01
CA GLY A 8 -6.69 7.44 10.93
C GLY A 8 -5.59 6.37 10.96
N LEU A 9 -5.72 5.28 10.19
CA LEU A 9 -4.62 4.35 9.97
C LEU A 9 -3.86 4.67 8.68
N PRO A 10 -2.55 4.41 8.65
CA PRO A 10 -1.79 4.31 7.41
C PRO A 10 -2.49 3.42 6.40
N ILE A 11 -2.38 3.77 5.12
CA ILE A 11 -3.01 3.04 4.02
C ILE A 11 -1.92 2.46 3.13
N MET A 12 -1.97 1.18 2.80
CA MET A 12 -1.14 0.57 1.76
C MET A 12 -1.98 0.28 0.52
N ILE A 13 -1.50 0.69 -0.65
CA ILE A 13 -2.14 0.44 -1.94
C ILE A 13 -1.23 -0.47 -2.74
N THR A 14 -1.77 -1.60 -3.20
CA THR A 14 -1.05 -2.60 -3.99
C THR A 14 -1.79 -2.88 -5.31
N GLU A 15 -1.11 -3.41 -6.31
CA GLU A 15 -1.78 -3.90 -7.52
C GLU A 15 -2.49 -5.24 -7.28
N GLY A 16 -1.83 -6.17 -6.58
CA GLY A 16 -2.34 -7.50 -6.29
C GLY A 16 -3.22 -7.57 -5.04
N GLU A 17 -4.33 -8.31 -5.11
CA GLU A 17 -5.18 -8.61 -3.95
C GLU A 17 -4.44 -9.42 -2.88
N PHE A 18 -3.54 -10.32 -3.29
CA PHE A 18 -2.71 -11.10 -2.36
C PHE A 18 -1.72 -10.22 -1.59
N ASP A 19 -1.08 -9.26 -2.27
CA ASP A 19 -0.20 -8.30 -1.61
C ASP A 19 -0.94 -7.51 -0.52
N ALA A 20 -2.15 -7.05 -0.83
CA ALA A 20 -2.97 -6.32 0.13
C ALA A 20 -3.37 -7.21 1.32
N LEU A 21 -3.75 -8.47 1.07
CA LEU A 21 -4.10 -9.39 2.15
C LEU A 21 -2.91 -9.66 3.08
N ILE A 22 -1.72 -9.89 2.51
CA ILE A 22 -0.49 -10.13 3.28
C ILE A 22 -0.12 -8.88 4.07
N ALA A 23 -0.17 -7.69 3.46
CA ALA A 23 0.09 -6.45 4.16
C ALA A 23 -0.91 -6.19 5.30
N GLN A 24 -2.19 -6.51 5.10
CA GLN A 24 -3.22 -6.39 6.15
C GLN A 24 -2.98 -7.38 7.29
N GLN A 25 -2.59 -8.62 6.97
CA GLN A 25 -2.28 -9.65 7.95
C GLN A 25 -1.00 -9.33 8.73
N ALA A 26 0.09 -8.99 8.04
CA ALA A 26 1.38 -8.65 8.62
C ALA A 26 1.38 -7.28 9.31
N GLY A 27 0.46 -6.38 8.98
CA GLY A 27 0.29 -5.13 9.71
C GLY A 27 -0.60 -5.25 10.96
N GLU A 28 -1.19 -6.42 11.23
CA GLU A 28 -1.97 -6.72 12.44
C GLU A 28 -2.98 -5.63 12.85
N GLY A 29 -3.64 -5.00 11.87
CA GLY A 29 -4.62 -3.94 12.10
C GLY A 29 -4.05 -2.55 12.40
N ARG A 30 -2.73 -2.35 12.29
CA ARG A 30 -2.06 -1.04 12.31
C ARG A 30 -2.04 -0.35 10.95
N ILE A 31 -2.32 -1.10 9.87
CA ILE A 31 -2.38 -0.60 8.50
C ILE A 31 -3.66 -1.08 7.81
N SER A 32 -4.18 -0.24 6.92
CA SER A 32 -5.25 -0.63 6.00
C SER A 32 -4.69 -0.87 4.61
N ALA A 33 -4.56 -2.13 4.19
CA ALA A 33 -4.11 -2.45 2.85
C ALA A 33 -5.29 -2.69 1.89
N VAL A 34 -5.17 -2.21 0.66
CA VAL A 34 -6.15 -2.39 -0.42
C VAL A 34 -5.47 -2.63 -1.75
N ALA A 35 -6.07 -3.50 -2.56
CA ALA A 35 -5.63 -3.71 -3.94
C ALA A 35 -6.48 -2.90 -4.92
N ILE A 36 -5.83 -2.36 -5.95
CA ILE A 36 -6.51 -1.66 -7.05
C ILE A 36 -6.64 -2.50 -8.33
N GLY A 37 -6.00 -3.67 -8.40
CA GLY A 37 -6.08 -4.60 -9.53
C GLY A 37 -5.20 -4.22 -10.72
N SER A 38 -4.61 -5.22 -11.38
CA SER A 38 -3.58 -5.02 -12.41
C SER A 38 -4.11 -4.66 -13.83
N ALA A 39 -5.41 -4.74 -14.13
CA ALA A 39 -5.87 -4.59 -15.51
C ALA A 39 -6.99 -3.55 -15.73
N ALA A 40 -6.73 -2.64 -16.67
CA ALA A 40 -7.67 -1.81 -17.43
C ALA A 40 -8.49 -0.70 -16.73
N ASN A 41 -8.64 -0.70 -15.40
CA ASN A 41 -9.38 0.33 -14.67
C ASN A 41 -8.57 0.89 -13.48
N LYS A 42 -7.34 1.36 -13.73
CA LYS A 42 -6.42 1.99 -12.75
C LYS A 42 -6.91 3.35 -12.22
N ARG A 43 -8.23 3.59 -12.13
CA ARG A 43 -8.81 4.75 -11.45
C ARG A 43 -9.11 4.37 -10.02
N ILE A 44 -8.41 5.04 -9.11
CA ILE A 44 -8.69 4.96 -7.68
C ILE A 44 -10.14 5.32 -7.47
N ASN A 45 -10.83 4.48 -6.72
CA ASN A 45 -12.24 4.70 -6.48
C ASN A 45 -12.41 6.01 -5.71
N PRO A 46 -13.18 7.01 -6.21
CA PRO A 46 -13.35 8.30 -5.55
C PRO A 46 -13.85 8.20 -4.12
N ARG A 47 -14.54 7.09 -3.75
CA ARG A 47 -14.97 6.82 -2.37
C ARG A 47 -13.81 6.69 -1.37
N TRP A 48 -12.58 6.47 -1.84
CA TRP A 48 -11.39 6.39 -1.00
C TRP A 48 -10.75 7.75 -0.75
N PHE A 49 -11.06 8.78 -1.56
CA PHE A 49 -10.44 10.09 -1.45
C PHE A 49 -10.65 10.74 -0.07
N PRO A 50 -11.85 10.71 0.54
CA PRO A 50 -12.03 11.24 1.89
C PRO A 50 -11.19 10.48 2.93
N LYS A 51 -10.99 9.18 2.73
CA LYS A 51 -10.19 8.34 3.64
C LYS A 51 -8.71 8.66 3.52
N PHE A 52 -8.23 8.91 2.31
CA PHE A 52 -6.84 9.33 2.02
C PHE A 52 -6.48 10.65 2.69
N MET A 53 -7.42 11.61 2.71
CA MET A 53 -7.23 12.90 3.38
C MET A 53 -7.04 12.77 4.91
N THR A 54 -7.59 11.70 5.51
CA THR A 54 -7.48 11.44 6.96
C THR A 54 -6.36 10.47 7.33
N ALA A 55 -5.67 9.90 6.34
CA ALA A 55 -4.63 8.93 6.57
C ALA A 55 -3.32 9.65 6.97
N PRO A 56 -2.62 9.20 8.02
CA PRO A 56 -1.34 9.78 8.40
C PRO A 56 -0.25 9.53 7.34
N SER A 57 -0.33 8.42 6.61
CA SER A 57 0.55 8.09 5.50
C SER A 57 -0.15 7.18 4.49
N ILE A 58 0.23 7.31 3.21
CA ILE A 58 -0.28 6.50 2.11
C ILE A 58 0.91 5.84 1.41
N LEU A 59 1.09 4.55 1.63
CA LEU A 59 2.16 3.75 1.08
C LEU A 59 1.68 3.12 -0.23
N ILE A 60 2.37 3.40 -1.33
CA ILE A 60 1.95 2.97 -2.66
C ILE A 60 3.00 2.01 -3.22
N ARG A 61 2.59 0.77 -3.49
CA ARG A 61 3.40 -0.22 -4.20
C ARG A 61 2.75 -0.53 -5.53
N MET A 62 3.24 0.12 -6.59
CA MET A 62 2.85 -0.17 -7.98
C MET A 62 3.96 -0.97 -8.67
N ASP A 63 3.60 -1.75 -9.69
CA ASP A 63 4.61 -2.30 -10.58
C ASP A 63 5.27 -1.17 -11.39
N ASP A 64 6.51 -1.39 -11.84
CA ASP A 64 7.31 -0.42 -12.61
C ASP A 64 6.81 -0.25 -14.07
N ASP A 65 5.49 -0.33 -14.27
CA ASP A 65 4.85 -0.06 -15.55
C ASP A 65 4.39 1.42 -15.63
N GLN A 66 4.31 1.95 -16.86
CA GLN A 66 3.85 3.33 -17.11
C GLN A 66 2.44 3.60 -16.54
N ALA A 67 1.64 2.55 -16.32
CA ALA A 67 0.29 2.67 -15.83
C ALA A 67 0.26 2.78 -14.29
N GLY A 68 1.27 2.28 -13.59
CA GLY A 68 1.51 2.46 -12.16
C GLY A 68 1.95 3.89 -11.81
N GLN A 69 2.73 4.51 -12.70
CA GLN A 69 3.11 5.92 -12.58
C GLN A 69 1.88 6.84 -12.57
N GLY A 70 0.90 6.63 -13.46
CA GLY A 70 -0.29 7.47 -13.52
C GLY A 70 -1.22 7.36 -12.30
N ALA A 71 -1.22 6.23 -11.59
CA ALA A 71 -1.94 6.08 -10.32
C ALA A 71 -1.17 6.73 -9.16
N ALA A 72 0.15 6.54 -9.12
CA ALA A 72 1.03 7.18 -8.14
C ALA A 72 0.95 8.71 -8.21
N GLU A 73 0.99 9.29 -9.41
CA GLU A 73 0.86 10.74 -9.62
C GLU A 73 -0.50 11.29 -9.16
N GLN A 74 -1.59 10.55 -9.41
CA GLN A 74 -2.91 10.93 -8.93
C GLN A 74 -2.97 10.94 -7.40
N ILE A 75 -2.38 9.96 -6.72
CA ILE A 75 -2.37 9.91 -5.25
C ILE A 75 -1.46 10.98 -4.67
N ALA A 76 -0.29 11.18 -5.27
CA ALA A 76 0.65 12.23 -4.87
C ALA A 76 0.04 13.62 -5.02
N SER A 77 -0.80 13.82 -6.03
CA SER A 77 -1.57 15.06 -6.20
C SER A 77 -2.69 15.22 -5.16
N LEU A 78 -3.22 14.11 -4.62
CA LEU A 78 -4.32 14.12 -3.65
C LEU A 78 -3.82 14.24 -2.19
N SER A 79 -2.63 13.73 -1.88
CA SER A 79 -2.07 13.79 -0.53
C SER A 79 -0.55 13.88 -0.57
N GLN A 80 -0.01 14.91 0.10
CA GLN A 80 1.43 15.04 0.32
C GLN A 80 2.00 13.95 1.24
N ALA A 81 1.13 13.22 1.95
CA ALA A 81 1.51 12.10 2.81
C ALA A 81 1.68 10.78 2.04
N SER A 82 1.63 10.81 0.70
CA SER A 82 1.86 9.62 -0.11
C SER A 82 3.35 9.35 -0.33
N GLN A 83 3.76 8.10 -0.14
CA GLN A 83 5.11 7.63 -0.44
C GLN A 83 5.04 6.39 -1.32
N LEU A 84 5.83 6.39 -2.38
CA LEU A 84 6.09 5.18 -3.16
C LEU A 84 7.03 4.29 -2.36
N ILE A 85 6.64 3.03 -2.17
CA ILE A 85 7.42 2.04 -1.45
C ILE A 85 7.80 0.90 -2.38
N GLN A 86 8.97 0.33 -2.14
CA GLN A 86 9.43 -0.89 -2.78
C GLN A 86 9.71 -1.93 -1.70
N VAL A 87 9.48 -3.20 -2.04
CA VAL A 87 9.84 -4.29 -1.14
C VAL A 87 11.37 -4.43 -1.11
N PRO A 88 11.99 -4.75 0.04
CA PRO A 88 13.44 -4.89 0.13
C PRO A 88 14.01 -6.04 -0.72
N GLN A 89 13.21 -7.07 -0.95
CA GLN A 89 13.55 -8.25 -1.76
C GLN A 89 12.28 -8.84 -2.38
N GLY A 90 12.43 -9.65 -3.43
CA GLY A 90 11.30 -10.16 -4.22
C GLY A 90 10.75 -9.12 -5.19
N LYS A 91 9.68 -9.48 -5.91
CA LYS A 91 9.03 -8.58 -6.86
C LYS A 91 7.93 -7.77 -6.19
N ASP A 92 7.07 -8.44 -5.42
CA ASP A 92 5.92 -7.87 -4.75
C ASP A 92 5.88 -8.27 -3.26
N VAL A 93 4.83 -7.85 -2.54
CA VAL A 93 4.71 -8.10 -1.10
C VAL A 93 4.53 -9.59 -0.83
N ASN A 94 3.86 -10.30 -1.74
CA ASN A 94 3.71 -11.74 -1.65
C ASN A 94 5.03 -12.50 -1.81
N ASP A 95 5.83 -12.18 -2.82
CA ASP A 95 7.17 -12.74 -3.01
C ASP A 95 8.06 -12.41 -1.81
N PHE A 96 8.03 -11.16 -1.33
CA PHE A 96 8.76 -10.76 -0.13
C PHE A 96 8.38 -11.60 1.08
N TYR A 97 7.09 -11.86 1.26
CA TYR A 97 6.57 -12.70 2.35
C TYR A 97 7.01 -14.16 2.23
N LEU A 98 7.00 -14.73 1.02
CA LEU A 98 7.44 -16.10 0.78
C LEU A 98 8.94 -16.28 1.06
N GLU A 99 9.76 -15.28 0.74
CA GLU A 99 11.21 -15.33 0.93
C GLU A 99 11.65 -14.95 2.36
N ALA A 100 11.09 -13.88 2.93
CA ALA A 100 11.50 -13.33 4.22
C ALA A 100 10.77 -13.94 5.42
N GLY A 101 9.55 -14.43 5.19
CA GLY A 101 8.62 -14.83 6.23
C GLY A 101 7.91 -13.67 6.92
N HIS A 102 6.86 -14.03 7.67
CA HIS A 102 5.93 -13.09 8.29
C HIS A 102 6.57 -12.02 9.19
N GLN A 103 7.50 -12.41 10.07
CA GLN A 103 8.08 -11.49 11.05
C GLN A 103 8.86 -10.35 10.38
N VAL A 104 9.56 -10.64 9.29
CA VAL A 104 10.36 -9.65 8.56
C VAL A 104 9.44 -8.67 7.84
N VAL A 105 8.37 -9.16 7.19
CA VAL A 105 7.35 -8.30 6.56
C VAL A 105 6.63 -7.44 7.60
N HIS A 106 6.25 -8.00 8.75
CA HIS A 106 5.66 -7.25 9.85
C HIS A 106 6.57 -6.11 10.30
N ASN A 107 7.87 -6.38 10.52
CA ASN A 107 8.82 -5.35 10.94
C ASN A 107 8.97 -4.25 9.88
N TRP A 108 9.11 -4.62 8.61
CA TRP A 108 9.17 -3.69 7.48
C TRP A 108 7.94 -2.77 7.41
N ILE A 109 6.72 -3.32 7.57
CA ILE A 109 5.50 -2.50 7.62
C ILE A 109 5.53 -1.55 8.82
N ASN A 110 5.97 -2.01 10.00
CA ASN A 110 6.05 -1.16 11.18
C ASN A 110 7.08 -0.02 11.01
N ASP A 111 8.19 -0.27 10.34
CA ASP A 111 9.20 0.76 10.04
C ASP A 111 8.63 1.83 9.10
N LEU A 112 7.89 1.40 8.06
CA LEU A 112 7.23 2.30 7.11
C LEU A 112 6.16 3.19 7.79
N ILE A 113 5.36 2.64 8.70
CA ILE A 113 4.34 3.44 9.41
C ILE A 113 4.93 4.25 10.58
N GLY A 114 6.08 3.83 11.12
CA GLY A 114 6.76 4.48 12.24
C GLY A 114 7.56 5.72 11.86
N GLY A 115 7.72 6.00 10.56
CA GLY A 115 8.44 7.17 10.05
C GLY A 115 9.96 7.05 10.05
N ASN A 116 10.50 5.84 10.26
CA ASN A 116 11.91 5.59 10.01
C ASN A 116 12.07 5.29 8.53
N SER A 117 12.39 6.32 7.75
CA SER A 117 12.95 6.16 6.41
C SER A 117 14.17 5.26 6.50
N VAL A 118 14.00 4.00 6.09
CA VAL A 118 15.11 3.11 5.69
C VAL A 118 15.53 3.44 4.27
#